data_AF-A0A8H8UGJ0-F1
#
_entry.id   AF-A0A8H8UGJ0-F1
#
_cell.length_a   1.000
_cell.length_b   1.000
_cell.length_c   1.000
_cell.angle_alpha   90.00
_cell.angle_beta   90.00
_cell.angle_gamma   90.00
#
_symmetry.space_group_name_H-M   'P 1'
#
loop_
_entity.id
_entity.type
_entity.pdbx_description
1 polymer ?
#
loop_
_entity_poly.entity_id
_entity_poly.type
_entity_poly.pdbx_seq_one_letter_code
_entity_poly.pdbx_strand_id
1 'polypeptide(L)'
;MAHRIASYVVDLLSIGFSGLRFDAAKHIGPSSIAAIFAIVKRKMGGSMPGDYISWLEVILGGESSVLACDGGIDSWYTTFNTILTNNGFTADEIGQIKIWSADYPKEMPICGNWVIPASRFAIQNDDHDQQSPGSSSRDMQDKGSVLIKDKDPAKH
;
A
#
# COMPACT_ATOMS: atom_id res chain seq x y z
N MET A 1 11.07 17.41 -1.99
CA MET A 1 10.25 16.64 -1.03
C MET A 1 10.77 15.21 -0.85
N ALA A 2 10.94 14.42 -1.93
CA ALA A 2 11.38 13.02 -1.86
C ALA A 2 12.65 12.75 -1.01
N HIS A 3 13.70 13.57 -1.12
CA HIS A 3 14.92 13.41 -0.33
C HIS A 3 14.70 13.53 1.19
N ARG A 4 13.76 14.36 1.63
CA ARG A 4 13.45 14.53 3.06
C ARG A 4 12.74 13.29 3.60
N ILE A 5 11.73 12.81 2.87
CA ILE A 5 11.00 11.59 3.21
C ILE A 5 11.97 10.39 3.26
N ALA A 6 12.80 10.22 2.22
CA ALA A 6 13.75 9.12 2.16
C ALA A 6 14.81 9.19 3.27
N SER A 7 15.27 10.39 3.65
CA SER A 7 16.22 10.53 4.76
C SER A 7 15.56 10.17 6.09
N TYR A 8 14.32 10.62 6.33
CA TYR A 8 13.55 10.24 7.50
C TYR A 8 13.33 8.71 7.59
N VAL A 9 12.99 8.06 6.47
CA VAL A 9 12.90 6.60 6.42
C VAL A 9 14.22 5.95 6.83
N VAL A 10 15.35 6.40 6.28
CA VAL A 10 16.68 5.87 6.62
C VAL A 10 17.03 6.10 8.09
N ASP A 11 16.67 7.25 8.65
CA ASP A 11 16.89 7.53 10.07
C ASP A 11 16.08 6.55 10.95
N LEU A 12 14.83 6.27 10.60
CA LEU A 12 14.01 5.27 11.28
C LEU A 12 14.59 3.85 11.19
N LEU A 13 15.08 3.45 10.01
CA LEU A 13 15.76 2.17 9.85
C LEU A 13 17.03 2.10 10.72
N SER A 14 17.76 3.20 10.84
CA SER A 14 19.00 3.27 11.64
C SER A 14 18.80 3.07 13.14
N ILE A 15 17.59 3.34 13.65
CA ILE A 15 17.23 3.15 15.05
C ILE A 15 16.48 1.84 15.31
N GLY A 16 16.39 0.95 14.31
CA GLY A 16 15.92 -0.43 14.48
C GLY A 16 14.53 -0.75 13.94
N PHE A 17 13.91 0.14 13.13
CA PHE A 17 12.68 -0.21 12.44
C PHE A 17 12.99 -1.16 11.27
N SER A 18 12.21 -2.24 11.13
CA SER A 18 12.27 -3.14 9.97
C SER A 18 11.27 -2.78 8.87
N GLY A 19 10.61 -1.62 8.97
CA GLY A 19 9.54 -1.31 8.03
C GLY A 19 8.68 -0.12 8.41
N LEU A 20 7.87 0.32 7.45
CA LEU A 20 6.98 1.47 7.62
C LEU A 20 5.63 1.29 6.88
N ARG A 21 4.58 1.83 7.46
CA ARG A 21 3.30 2.09 6.80
C ARG A 21 3.33 3.48 6.19
N PHE A 22 3.09 3.59 4.89
CA PHE A 22 3.00 4.89 4.22
C PHE A 22 1.55 5.36 4.21
N ASP A 23 1.26 6.32 5.09
CA ASP A 23 -0.01 7.04 5.14
C ASP A 23 -0.29 7.77 3.83
N ALA A 24 -1.56 7.78 3.42
CA ALA A 24 -2.06 8.51 2.28
C ALA A 24 -1.23 8.34 1.00
N ALA A 25 -0.60 7.18 0.81
CA ALA A 25 0.34 6.93 -0.29
C ALA A 25 -0.30 7.17 -1.66
N LYS A 26 -1.61 6.93 -1.77
CA LYS A 26 -2.46 7.31 -2.92
C LYS A 26 -2.16 8.72 -3.44
N HIS A 27 -2.04 9.69 -2.53
CA HIS A 27 -1.89 11.11 -2.88
C HIS A 27 -0.46 11.53 -3.22
N ILE A 28 0.52 10.63 -3.06
CA ILE A 28 1.91 10.85 -3.49
C ILE A 28 2.11 10.31 -4.92
N GLY A 29 1.44 9.21 -5.25
CA GLY A 29 1.44 8.57 -6.57
C GLY A 29 2.58 7.53 -6.76
N PRO A 30 2.40 6.56 -7.68
CA PRO A 30 3.34 5.44 -7.86
C PRO A 30 4.77 5.87 -8.18
N SER A 31 4.93 6.81 -9.12
CA SER A 31 6.25 7.30 -9.57
C SER A 31 7.03 7.99 -8.46
N SER A 32 6.37 8.83 -7.67
CA SER A 32 7.00 9.54 -6.55
C SER A 32 7.37 8.60 -5.42
N ILE A 33 6.52 7.62 -5.09
CA ILE A 33 6.84 6.57 -4.11
C ILE A 33 8.04 5.74 -4.57
N ALA A 34 8.09 5.31 -5.84
CA ALA A 34 9.23 4.57 -6.38
C ALA A 34 10.53 5.39 -6.31
N ALA A 35 10.47 6.70 -6.62
CA ALA A 35 11.62 7.59 -6.49
C ALA A 35 12.09 7.76 -5.04
N ILE A 36 11.17 7.82 -4.07
CA ILE A 36 11.49 7.84 -2.64
C ILE A 36 12.23 6.55 -2.25
N PHE A 37 11.68 5.38 -2.61
CA PHE A 37 12.32 4.11 -2.31
C PHE A 37 13.68 3.97 -3.00
N ALA A 38 13.84 4.46 -4.24
CA ALA A 38 15.13 4.46 -4.91
C ALA A 38 16.21 5.27 -4.15
N ILE A 39 15.82 6.39 -3.53
CA ILE A 39 16.72 7.16 -2.65
C ILE A 39 17.05 6.38 -1.38
N VAL A 40 16.06 5.73 -0.76
CA VAL A 40 16.26 4.86 0.43
C VAL A 40 17.25 3.75 0.10
N LYS A 41 16.99 2.97 -0.95
CA LYS A 41 17.86 1.91 -1.46
C LYS A 41 19.30 2.39 -1.67
N ARG A 42 19.51 3.55 -2.32
CA ARG A 42 20.85 4.13 -2.49
C ARG A 42 21.52 4.47 -1.16
N LYS A 43 20.78 5.05 -0.21
CA LYS A 43 21.30 5.40 1.12
C LYS A 43 21.62 4.17 1.98
N MET A 44 20.93 3.05 1.72
CA MET A 44 21.18 1.75 2.36
C MET A 44 22.29 0.92 1.69
N GLY A 45 23.13 1.55 0.85
CA GLY A 45 24.25 0.87 0.19
C GLY A 45 23.90 0.18 -1.13
N GLY A 46 22.77 0.52 -1.73
CA GLY A 46 22.36 0.02 -3.05
C GLY A 46 21.45 -1.21 -3.02
N SER A 47 20.99 -1.63 -1.85
CA SER A 47 19.99 -2.70 -1.66
C SER A 47 19.05 -2.34 -0.51
N MET A 48 17.83 -2.87 -0.54
CA MET A 48 16.94 -2.80 0.61
C MET A 48 17.39 -3.79 1.71
N PRO A 49 17.23 -3.48 3.01
CA PRO A 49 17.49 -4.44 4.09
C PRO A 49 16.67 -5.72 3.92
N GLY A 50 17.23 -6.87 4.26
CA GLY A 50 16.57 -8.17 4.04
C GLY A 50 15.27 -8.36 4.84
N ASP A 51 15.20 -7.74 6.02
CA ASP A 51 14.03 -7.74 6.90
C ASP A 51 13.05 -6.59 6.63
N TYR A 52 13.32 -5.75 5.62
CA TYR A 52 12.49 -4.61 5.30
C TYR A 52 11.09 -5.04 4.82
N ILE A 53 10.05 -4.38 5.35
CA ILE A 53 8.68 -4.47 4.83
C ILE A 53 7.99 -3.11 4.87
N SER A 54 7.18 -2.81 3.86
CA SER A 54 6.26 -1.66 3.93
C SER A 54 4.90 -2.03 3.38
N TRP A 55 3.89 -1.28 3.80
CA TRP A 55 2.60 -1.29 3.12
C TRP A 55 2.11 0.12 2.86
N LEU A 56 1.61 0.32 1.65
CA LEU A 56 1.16 1.61 1.13
C LEU A 56 -0.36 1.71 1.31
N GLU A 57 -0.83 2.73 2.01
CA GLU A 57 -2.25 3.04 2.05
C GLU A 57 -2.71 3.63 0.72
N VAL A 58 -3.48 2.81 -0.02
CA VAL A 58 -4.06 3.20 -1.30
C VAL A 58 -5.56 2.86 -1.26
N ILE A 59 -6.36 3.81 -0.78
CA ILE A 59 -7.82 3.66 -0.74
C ILE A 59 -8.40 3.98 -2.12
N LEU A 60 -8.88 2.94 -2.81
CA LEU A 60 -9.35 3.04 -4.19
C LEU A 60 -10.66 3.83 -4.31
N GLY A 61 -11.69 3.48 -3.51
CA GLY A 61 -13.02 4.06 -3.60
C GLY A 61 -13.55 4.07 -5.05
N GLY A 62 -14.19 5.17 -5.46
CA GLY A 62 -14.68 5.35 -6.83
C GLY A 62 -13.59 5.51 -7.91
N GLU A 63 -12.31 5.49 -7.54
CA GLU A 63 -11.18 5.71 -8.45
C GLU A 63 -10.48 4.39 -8.86
N SER A 64 -11.10 3.24 -8.57
CA SER A 64 -10.52 1.91 -8.81
C SER A 64 -10.07 1.67 -10.26
N SER A 65 -10.78 2.23 -11.24
CA SER A 65 -10.37 2.17 -12.65
C SER A 65 -8.96 2.73 -12.83
N VAL A 66 -8.70 3.96 -12.39
CA VAL A 66 -7.44 4.67 -12.60
C VAL A 66 -6.33 4.15 -11.68
N LEU A 67 -6.68 3.84 -10.44
CA LEU A 67 -5.70 3.50 -9.41
C LEU A 67 -5.33 2.01 -9.39
N ALA A 68 -6.09 1.15 -10.07
CA ALA A 68 -5.83 -0.29 -10.05
C ALA A 68 -5.96 -0.97 -11.43
N CYS A 69 -6.97 -0.64 -12.24
CA CYS A 69 -7.40 -1.57 -13.30
C CYS A 69 -7.06 -1.16 -14.74
N ASP A 70 -6.94 0.12 -15.05
CA ASP A 70 -6.92 0.61 -16.44
C ASP A 70 -5.55 0.55 -17.14
N GLY A 71 -4.48 0.22 -16.41
CA GLY A 71 -3.12 0.17 -16.98
C GLY A 71 -2.39 1.53 -17.00
N GLY A 72 -3.00 2.60 -16.49
CA GLY A 72 -2.44 3.94 -16.47
C GLY A 72 -1.19 4.08 -15.61
N ILE A 73 -0.50 5.22 -15.74
CA ILE A 73 0.71 5.53 -14.97
C ILE A 73 0.43 5.68 -13.46
N ASP A 74 -0.80 6.03 -13.12
CA ASP A 74 -1.26 6.19 -11.73
C ASP A 74 -1.74 4.87 -11.10
N SER A 75 -1.75 3.77 -11.87
CA SER A 75 -2.20 2.47 -11.38
C SER A 75 -1.16 1.80 -10.49
N TRP A 76 -1.58 1.51 -9.26
CA TRP A 76 -0.82 0.81 -8.25
C TRP A 76 -0.71 -0.69 -8.51
N TYR A 77 -1.68 -1.28 -9.22
CA TYR A 77 -1.71 -2.74 -9.41
C TYR A 77 -1.05 -3.13 -10.74
N THR A 78 -1.39 -2.47 -11.85
CA THR A 78 -0.86 -2.85 -13.17
C THR A 78 0.54 -2.30 -13.43
N THR A 79 0.86 -1.11 -12.93
CA THR A 79 2.01 -0.32 -13.44
C THR A 79 3.12 -0.15 -12.41
N PHE A 80 2.79 -0.10 -11.12
CA PHE A 80 3.76 0.20 -10.07
C PHE A 80 4.96 -0.77 -10.02
N ASN A 81 4.75 -2.08 -10.25
CA ASN A 81 5.88 -3.03 -10.31
C ASN A 81 6.85 -2.68 -11.45
N THR A 82 6.35 -2.30 -12.62
CA THR A 82 7.18 -1.85 -13.74
C THR A 82 7.95 -0.59 -13.39
N ILE A 83 7.32 0.36 -12.70
CA ILE A 83 7.98 1.59 -12.23
C ILE A 83 9.11 1.24 -11.24
N LEU A 84 8.87 0.33 -10.29
CA LEU A 84 9.90 -0.13 -9.34
C LEU A 84 11.05 -0.81 -10.07
N THR A 85 10.77 -1.73 -11.00
CA THR A 85 11.79 -2.40 -11.82
C THR A 85 12.65 -1.38 -12.59
N ASN A 86 12.03 -0.37 -13.20
CA ASN A 86 12.74 0.68 -13.92
C ASN A 86 13.60 1.57 -13.00
N ASN A 87 13.30 1.60 -11.70
CA ASN A 87 14.12 2.25 -10.67
C ASN A 87 15.17 1.31 -10.06
N GLY A 88 15.37 0.12 -10.64
CA GLY A 88 16.43 -0.81 -10.28
C GLY A 88 16.08 -1.73 -9.12
N PHE A 89 14.79 -1.93 -8.80
CA PHE A 89 14.36 -2.89 -7.78
C PHE A 89 14.34 -4.32 -8.32
N THR A 90 14.80 -5.27 -7.52
CA THR A 90 14.65 -6.71 -7.83
C THR A 90 13.24 -7.19 -7.51
N ALA A 91 12.88 -8.39 -7.97
CA ALA A 91 11.60 -9.00 -7.62
C ALA A 91 11.43 -9.20 -6.10
N ASP A 92 12.51 -9.53 -5.39
CA ASP A 92 12.49 -9.71 -3.93
C ASP A 92 12.26 -8.38 -3.20
N GLU A 93 12.94 -7.30 -3.62
CA GLU A 93 12.74 -5.97 -3.03
C GLU A 93 11.34 -5.41 -3.37
N ILE A 94 10.82 -5.72 -4.56
CA ILE A 94 9.41 -5.49 -4.89
C ILE A 94 8.55 -6.27 -3.87
N GLY A 95 8.82 -7.55 -3.59
CA GLY A 95 8.09 -8.33 -2.57
C GLY A 95 7.98 -7.66 -1.18
N GLN A 96 8.93 -6.79 -0.81
CA GLN A 96 8.95 -6.06 0.45
C GLN A 96 8.02 -4.83 0.48
N ILE A 97 7.61 -4.31 -0.68
CA ILE A 97 6.75 -3.11 -0.80
C ILE A 97 5.32 -3.55 -1.10
N LYS A 98 4.49 -3.67 -0.06
CA LYS A 98 3.10 -4.11 -0.19
C LYS A 98 2.16 -2.95 -0.46
N ILE A 99 0.99 -3.27 -1.01
CA ILE A 99 -0.11 -2.32 -1.18
C ILE A 99 -1.24 -2.78 -0.27
N TRP A 100 -1.88 -1.86 0.45
CA TRP A 100 -3.09 -2.21 1.18
C TRP A 100 -4.22 -2.53 0.19
N SER A 101 -4.78 -3.74 0.30
CA SER A 101 -5.98 -4.18 -0.42
C SER A 101 -7.22 -3.48 0.14
N ALA A 102 -7.46 -2.25 -0.30
CA ALA A 102 -8.63 -1.47 0.13
C ALA A 102 -9.96 -2.06 -0.39
N ASP A 103 -9.91 -2.88 -1.44
CA ASP A 103 -11.04 -3.58 -2.05
C ASP A 103 -11.57 -4.78 -1.25
N TYR A 104 -10.76 -5.38 -0.39
CA TYR A 104 -11.23 -6.44 0.50
C TYR A 104 -12.30 -5.91 1.47
N PRO A 105 -13.18 -6.73 2.07
CA PRO A 105 -13.68 -7.99 1.52
C PRO A 105 -14.72 -7.77 0.41
N LYS A 106 -15.30 -6.57 0.30
CA LYS A 106 -16.49 -6.31 -0.53
C LYS A 106 -16.22 -6.42 -2.03
N GLU A 107 -15.18 -5.74 -2.50
CA GLU A 107 -14.92 -5.50 -3.92
C GLU A 107 -13.80 -6.38 -4.45
N MET A 108 -13.14 -7.17 -3.60
CA MET A 108 -11.98 -7.98 -4.00
C MET A 108 -12.37 -9.22 -4.84
N PRO A 109 -11.72 -9.47 -5.99
CA PRO A 109 -10.75 -8.60 -6.67
C PRO A 109 -11.45 -7.49 -7.48
N ILE A 110 -11.10 -6.23 -7.22
CA ILE A 110 -11.83 -5.07 -7.78
C ILE A 110 -11.74 -4.94 -9.30
N CYS A 111 -10.69 -5.49 -9.91
CA CYS A 111 -10.53 -5.53 -11.37
C CYS A 111 -11.14 -6.79 -12.00
N GLY A 112 -11.83 -7.64 -11.24
CA GLY A 112 -12.37 -8.93 -11.69
C GLY A 112 -11.35 -10.07 -11.76
N ASN A 113 -10.06 -9.79 -11.54
CA ASN A 113 -8.98 -10.78 -11.48
C ASN A 113 -7.85 -10.32 -10.53
N TRP A 114 -6.96 -11.25 -10.19
CA TRP A 114 -5.73 -10.94 -9.47
C TRP A 114 -4.71 -10.28 -10.42
N VAL A 115 -4.62 -8.95 -10.39
CA VAL A 115 -3.68 -8.17 -11.21
C VAL A 115 -2.23 -8.38 -10.77
N ILE A 116 -1.99 -8.52 -9.47
CA ILE A 116 -0.69 -8.86 -8.87
C ILE A 116 -0.85 -10.04 -7.91
N PRO A 117 0.25 -10.77 -7.59
CA PRO A 117 0.21 -11.88 -6.65
C PRO A 117 -0.32 -11.45 -5.27
N ALA A 118 -1.09 -12.30 -4.61
CA ALA A 118 -1.67 -12.03 -3.29
C ALA A 118 -0.61 -11.62 -2.22
N SER A 119 0.62 -12.12 -2.35
CA SER A 119 1.74 -11.78 -1.45
C SER A 119 2.10 -10.29 -1.43
N ARG A 120 1.74 -9.55 -2.49
CA ARG A 120 1.94 -8.10 -2.62
C ARG A 120 0.90 -7.26 -1.86
N PHE A 121 -0.13 -7.89 -1.32
CA PHE A 121 -1.16 -7.18 -0.56
C PHE A 121 -0.91 -7.27 0.95
N ALA A 122 -1.23 -6.17 1.64
CA ALA A 122 -1.58 -6.16 3.06
C ALA A 122 -3.11 -6.08 3.15
N ILE A 123 -3.72 -6.91 3.99
CA ILE A 123 -5.19 -6.98 4.15
C ILE A 123 -5.53 -6.68 5.61
N GLN A 124 -6.61 -5.95 5.81
CA GLN A 124 -7.20 -5.66 7.12
C GLN A 124 -8.71 -5.88 7.03
N ASN A 125 -9.30 -6.50 8.05
CA ASN A 125 -10.77 -6.63 8.17
C ASN A 125 -11.38 -5.25 8.39
N ASP A 126 -10.88 -4.51 9.37
CA ASP A 126 -11.15 -3.08 9.53
C ASP A 126 -9.86 -2.31 9.85
N ASP A 127 -9.92 -0.98 9.71
CA ASP A 127 -8.79 -0.09 9.92
C ASP A 127 -9.12 1.01 10.94
N HIS A 128 -8.08 1.74 11.37
CA HIS A 128 -8.23 2.77 12.40
C HIS A 128 -9.10 3.97 11.95
N ASP A 129 -9.16 4.27 10.65
CA ASP A 129 -10.01 5.35 10.13
C ASP A 129 -11.47 4.92 10.21
N GLN A 130 -11.77 3.66 9.89
CA GLN A 130 -13.10 3.09 10.02
C GLN A 130 -13.59 3.04 11.47
N GLN A 131 -12.66 2.95 12.45
CA GLN A 131 -13.03 3.00 13.87
C GLN A 131 -13.47 4.40 14.35
N SER A 132 -13.36 5.43 13.52
CA SER A 132 -13.80 6.76 13.89
C SER A 132 -15.29 6.97 13.58
N PRO A 133 -16.09 7.56 14.50
CA PRO A 133 -17.48 7.91 14.22
C PRO A 133 -17.60 8.79 12.96
N GLY A 134 -18.49 8.41 12.05
CA GLY A 134 -18.73 9.15 10.80
C GLY A 134 -17.77 8.82 9.65
N SER A 135 -16.78 7.95 9.85
CA SER A 135 -15.90 7.51 8.75
C SER A 135 -16.66 6.73 7.67
N SER A 136 -16.37 7.02 6.41
CA SER A 136 -16.91 6.31 5.25
C SER A 136 -15.81 5.82 4.29
N SER A 137 -14.56 5.78 4.76
CA SER A 137 -13.38 5.51 3.92
C SER A 137 -13.46 4.18 3.17
N ARG A 138 -14.15 3.19 3.75
CA ARG A 138 -14.35 1.88 3.15
C ARG A 138 -15.69 1.27 3.56
N ASP A 139 -16.45 0.84 2.56
CA ASP A 139 -17.78 0.24 2.67
C ASP A 139 -17.64 -1.30 2.61
N MET A 140 -17.94 -1.99 3.71
CA MET A 140 -17.85 -3.45 3.80
C MET A 140 -19.16 -4.16 3.44
N GLN A 141 -20.28 -3.45 3.37
CA GLN A 141 -21.64 -3.98 3.15
C GLN A 141 -21.93 -5.27 3.95
N ASP A 142 -22.44 -6.31 3.28
CA ASP A 142 -22.76 -7.62 3.85
C ASP A 142 -21.55 -8.54 3.97
N LYS A 143 -20.35 -8.09 3.57
CA LYS A 143 -19.12 -8.90 3.49
C LYS A 143 -18.21 -8.77 4.70
N GLY A 144 -18.53 -7.88 5.65
CA GLY A 144 -17.81 -7.71 6.89
C GLY A 144 -18.48 -6.67 7.79
N SER A 145 -17.93 -6.49 9.00
CA SER A 145 -18.39 -5.45 9.93
C SER A 145 -17.23 -4.64 10.50
N VAL A 146 -17.49 -3.37 10.80
CA VAL A 146 -16.57 -2.50 11.53
C VAL A 146 -16.98 -2.51 13.00
N LEU A 147 -16.09 -3.00 13.86
CA LEU A 147 -16.46 -3.35 15.25
C LEU A 147 -17.13 -2.18 16.00
N ILE A 148 -16.63 -0.95 15.92
CA ILE A 148 -17.23 0.17 16.67
C ILE A 148 -18.52 0.72 16.05
N LYS A 149 -18.77 0.47 14.75
CA LYS A 149 -19.99 0.91 14.07
C LYS A 149 -21.11 -0.09 14.29
N ASP A 150 -20.82 -1.36 14.03
CA ASP A 150 -21.81 -2.43 14.05
C ASP A 150 -21.98 -3.02 15.45
N LYS A 151 -20.94 -2.94 16.30
CA LYS A 151 -20.90 -3.48 17.66
C LYS A 151 -21.31 -4.95 17.75
N ASP A 152 -20.99 -5.72 16.71
CA ASP A 152 -21.35 -7.13 16.55
C ASP A 152 -20.09 -7.98 16.35
N PRO A 153 -19.51 -8.55 17.43
CA PRO A 153 -18.30 -9.37 17.35
C PRO A 153 -18.44 -10.63 16.49
N ALA A 154 -19.66 -11.12 16.24
CA ALA A 154 -19.86 -12.34 15.46
C ALA A 154 -19.77 -12.09 13.93
N LYS A 155 -19.85 -10.83 13.49
CA LYS A 155 -19.70 -10.42 12.09
C LYS A 155 -18.30 -9.89 11.76
N HIS A 156 -17.39 -9.88 12.72
CA HIS A 156 -16.08 -9.24 12.63
C HIS A 156 -14.96 -10.25 12.34
#